data_AF-A0A0S8EUD7-F1
#
_entry.id   AF-A0A0S8EUD7-F1
#
_cell.length_a   1.000
_cell.length_b   1.000
_cell.length_c   1.000
_cell.angle_alpha   90.00
_cell.angle_beta   90.00
_cell.angle_gamma   90.00
#
_symmetry.space_group_name_H-M   'P 1'
#
loop_
_entity.id
_entity.type
_entity.pdbx_description
1 polymer ?
#
loop_
_entity_poly.entity_id
_entity_poly.type
_entity_poly.pdbx_seq_one_letter_code
_entity_poly.pdbx_strand_id
1 'polypeptide(L)'
;MERAKHYGLYILVGAAAFWIPDILIQWLRPPHRIWILMLTFLVPAIVGMVWLFLSQHPSHSRFRAGLPLFMLLGIWLLGPMAIAIEALPTGGKFLDSGHLGEFMMLWAMFPVSTFIMSTYSGSLGGVGLATLMLIVAAAYSAVRSKAPNSNVKADAP
;
A
#
# COMPACT_ATOMS: atom_id res chain seq x y z
N MET A 1 17.90 5.71 14.69
CA MET A 1 17.63 4.42 14.03
C MET A 1 16.19 3.91 14.20
N GLU A 2 15.55 4.08 15.37
CA GLU A 2 14.17 3.57 15.59
C GLU A 2 13.11 4.09 14.61
N ARG A 3 13.18 5.36 14.19
CA ARG A 3 12.21 5.94 13.23
C ARG A 3 12.26 5.24 11.86
N ALA A 4 13.46 4.95 11.36
CA ALA A 4 13.65 4.27 10.09
C ALA A 4 13.08 2.85 10.11
N LYS A 5 13.20 2.14 11.25
CA LYS A 5 12.59 0.82 11.44
C LYS A 5 11.07 0.88 11.34
N HIS A 6 10.44 1.89 11.95
CA HIS A 6 8.98 2.07 11.88
C HIS A 6 8.52 2.39 10.45
N TYR A 7 9.25 3.25 9.74
CA TYR A 7 8.93 3.56 8.35
C TYR A 7 9.10 2.37 7.42
N GLY A 8 10.19 1.62 7.56
CA GLY A 8 10.38 0.36 6.85
C GLY A 8 9.25 -0.63 7.14
N LEU A 9 8.82 -0.75 8.41
CA LEU A 9 7.68 -1.58 8.78
C LEU A 9 6.39 -1.12 8.09
N TYR A 10 6.08 0.18 8.06
CA TYR A 10 4.87 0.67 7.41
C TYR A 10 4.87 0.44 5.90
N ILE A 11 6.04 0.52 5.24
CA ILE A 11 6.21 0.12 3.82
C ILE A 11 5.82 -1.35 3.67
N LEU A 12 6.40 -2.24 4.47
CA LEU A 12 6.10 -3.67 4.38
C LEU A 12 4.64 -3.99 4.70
N VAL A 13 4.06 -3.33 5.71
CA VAL A 13 2.65 -3.53 6.08
C VAL A 13 1.70 -3.01 5.01
N GLY A 14 1.97 -1.85 4.41
CA GLY A 14 1.16 -1.33 3.31
C GLY A 14 1.20 -2.25 2.09
N ALA A 15 2.39 -2.70 1.72
CA ALA A 15 2.56 -3.68 0.65
C ALA A 15 1.82 -4.99 0.95
N ALA A 16 2.01 -5.56 2.14
CA ALA A 16 1.37 -6.82 2.53
C ALA A 16 -0.16 -6.70 2.55
N ALA A 17 -0.69 -5.61 3.11
CA ALA A 17 -2.12 -5.37 3.22
C ALA A 17 -2.83 -5.24 1.86
N PHE A 18 -2.13 -4.76 0.84
CA PHE A 18 -2.67 -4.65 -0.53
C PHE A 18 -2.39 -5.92 -1.34
N TRP A 19 -1.12 -6.31 -1.46
CA TRP A 19 -0.70 -7.33 -2.42
C TRP A 19 -1.01 -8.74 -2.00
N ILE A 20 -1.01 -9.09 -0.70
CA ILE A 20 -1.32 -10.47 -0.28
C ILE A 20 -2.78 -10.82 -0.63
N PRO A 21 -3.79 -10.00 -0.28
CA PRO A 21 -5.16 -10.26 -0.71
C PRO A 21 -5.30 -10.29 -2.25
N ASP A 22 -4.63 -9.39 -2.96
CA ASP A 22 -4.64 -9.35 -4.43
C ASP A 22 -4.12 -10.66 -5.04
N ILE A 23 -2.92 -11.09 -4.64
CA ILE A 23 -2.30 -12.38 -5.03
C ILE A 23 -3.27 -13.54 -4.78
N LEU A 24 -3.84 -13.61 -3.58
CA LEU A 24 -4.77 -14.69 -3.23
C LEU A 24 -6.02 -14.69 -4.11
N ILE A 25 -6.60 -13.51 -4.36
CA ILE A 25 -7.78 -13.38 -5.25
C ILE A 25 -7.43 -13.82 -6.67
N GLN A 26 -6.27 -13.43 -7.20
CA GLN A 26 -5.83 -13.81 -8.53
C GLN A 26 -5.59 -15.31 -8.66
N TRP A 27 -5.04 -15.94 -7.62
CA TRP A 27 -4.82 -17.38 -7.61
C TRP A 27 -6.12 -18.19 -7.50
N LEU A 28 -7.11 -17.68 -6.75
CA LEU A 28 -8.43 -18.31 -6.61
C LEU A 28 -9.27 -18.23 -7.89
N ARG A 29 -8.98 -17.30 -8.79
CA ARG A 29 -9.68 -17.07 -10.07
C ARG A 29 -11.22 -17.08 -9.93
N PRO A 30 -11.80 -16.20 -9.09
CA PRO A 30 -13.25 -16.10 -8.97
C PRO A 30 -13.89 -15.63 -10.30
N PRO A 31 -15.22 -15.78 -10.45
CA PRO A 31 -15.93 -15.30 -11.63
C PRO A 31 -15.62 -13.83 -11.93
N HIS A 32 -15.44 -13.49 -13.22
CA HIS A 32 -14.87 -12.21 -13.67
C HIS A 32 -15.49 -10.95 -13.01
N ARG A 33 -16.82 -10.91 -12.81
CA ARG A 33 -17.48 -9.76 -12.15
C ARG A 33 -17.12 -9.65 -10.68
N ILE A 34 -17.07 -10.77 -9.97
CA ILE A 34 -16.71 -10.82 -8.54
C ILE A 34 -15.24 -10.45 -8.38
N TRP A 35 -14.38 -10.98 -9.27
CA TRP A 35 -12.96 -10.66 -9.32
C TRP A 35 -12.69 -9.16 -9.37
N ILE A 36 -13.29 -8.43 -10.33
CA ILE A 36 -13.13 -6.97 -10.45
C ILE A 36 -13.58 -6.26 -9.17
N LEU A 37 -14.73 -6.64 -8.61
CA LEU A 37 -15.27 -6.02 -7.39
C LEU A 37 -14.36 -6.25 -6.18
N MET A 38 -13.80 -7.45 -6.04
CA MET A 38 -12.87 -7.75 -4.95
C MET A 38 -11.58 -6.94 -5.08
N LEU A 39 -10.95 -6.92 -6.27
CA LEU A 39 -9.72 -6.14 -6.48
C LEU A 39 -9.96 -4.63 -6.31
N THR A 40 -11.09 -4.12 -6.80
CA THR A 40 -11.36 -2.68 -6.80
C THR A 40 -11.83 -2.17 -5.43
N PHE A 41 -12.62 -2.93 -4.68
CA PHE A 41 -13.23 -2.46 -3.43
C PHE A 41 -12.75 -3.20 -2.18
N LEU A 42 -12.67 -4.53 -2.22
CA LEU A 42 -12.29 -5.32 -1.04
C LEU A 42 -10.83 -5.08 -0.67
N VAL A 43 -9.91 -5.10 -1.63
CA VAL A 43 -8.47 -4.90 -1.35
C VAL A 43 -8.20 -3.51 -0.77
N PRO A 44 -8.70 -2.39 -1.34
CA PRO A 44 -8.53 -1.08 -0.71
C PRO A 44 -9.23 -0.96 0.65
N ALA A 45 -10.36 -1.63 0.85
CA ALA A 45 -11.01 -1.67 2.17
C ALA A 45 -10.12 -2.34 3.23
N ILE A 46 -9.43 -3.44 2.88
CA ILE A 46 -8.44 -4.08 3.76
C ILE A 46 -7.32 -3.11 4.13
N VAL A 47 -6.75 -2.39 3.15
CA VAL A 47 -5.73 -1.37 3.41
C VAL A 47 -6.25 -0.28 4.34
N GLY A 48 -7.50 0.17 4.16
CA GLY A 48 -8.14 1.18 4.99
C GLY A 48 -8.33 0.70 6.43
N MET A 49 -8.78 -0.54 6.62
CA MET A 49 -8.92 -1.16 7.94
C MET A 49 -7.56 -1.29 8.65
N VAL A 50 -6.52 -1.73 7.94
CA VAL A 50 -5.16 -1.83 8.49
C VAL A 50 -4.64 -0.45 8.90
N TRP A 51 -4.81 0.56 8.04
CA TRP A 51 -4.44 1.93 8.37
C TRP A 51 -5.18 2.44 9.62
N LEU A 52 -6.51 2.25 9.69
CA LEU A 52 -7.33 2.65 10.84
C LEU A 52 -6.83 1.99 12.13
N PHE A 53 -6.64 0.67 12.11
CA PHE A 53 -6.14 -0.10 13.25
C PHE A 53 -4.80 0.43 13.75
N LEU A 54 -3.82 0.60 12.85
CA LEU A 54 -2.51 1.14 13.23
C LEU A 54 -2.59 2.59 13.71
N SER A 55 -3.45 3.40 13.09
CA SER A 55 -3.60 4.80 13.46
C SER A 55 -4.18 4.99 14.86
N GLN A 56 -4.98 4.04 15.35
CA GLN A 56 -5.59 4.10 16.69
C GLN A 56 -4.66 3.58 17.78
N HIS A 57 -3.61 2.85 17.41
CA HIS A 57 -2.72 2.22 18.38
C HIS A 57 -1.73 3.25 19.00
N PRO A 58 -1.63 3.35 20.34
CA PRO A 58 -0.84 4.40 21.00
C PRO A 58 0.64 4.44 20.61
N SER A 59 1.24 3.29 20.34
CA SER A 59 2.66 3.17 19.95
C SER A 59 2.98 3.85 18.61
N HIS A 60 1.98 4.03 17.73
CA HIS A 60 2.15 4.65 16.42
C HIS A 60 1.75 6.13 16.38
N SER A 61 1.25 6.68 17.49
CA SER A 61 0.77 8.07 17.60
C SER A 61 1.81 9.11 17.14
N ARG A 62 3.09 8.87 17.44
CA ARG A 62 4.21 9.75 17.06
C ARG A 62 4.45 9.81 15.55
N PHE A 63 4.03 8.79 14.80
CA PHE A 63 4.30 8.66 13.36
C PHE A 63 3.02 8.73 12.50
N ARG A 64 1.89 9.10 13.12
CA ARG A 64 0.55 9.01 12.53
C ARG A 64 0.41 9.75 11.20
N ALA A 65 1.08 10.90 11.05
CA ALA A 65 1.04 11.71 9.83
C ALA A 65 1.78 11.07 8.65
N GLY A 66 2.89 10.36 8.90
CA GLY A 66 3.70 9.72 7.85
C GLY A 66 3.24 8.31 7.50
N LEU A 67 2.59 7.62 8.43
CA LEU A 67 2.14 6.23 8.29
C LEU A 67 1.42 5.93 6.95
N PRO A 68 0.38 6.67 6.52
CA PRO A 68 -0.31 6.37 5.27
C PRO A 68 0.57 6.57 4.02
N LEU A 69 1.52 7.52 4.05
CA LEU A 69 2.46 7.74 2.93
C LEU A 69 3.47 6.60 2.80
N PHE A 70 3.96 6.07 3.93
CA PHE A 70 4.87 4.92 3.89
C PHE A 70 4.15 3.63 3.49
N MET A 71 2.90 3.43 3.93
CA MET A 71 2.07 2.33 3.40
C MET A 71 1.90 2.46 1.89
N LEU A 72 1.56 3.64 1.40
CA LEU A 72 1.41 3.91 -0.03
C LEU A 72 2.70 3.64 -0.80
N LEU A 73 3.85 4.08 -0.27
CA LEU A 73 5.15 3.80 -0.85
C LEU A 73 5.40 2.29 -0.98
N GLY A 74 5.02 1.48 0.01
CA GLY A 74 5.11 0.04 -0.05
C GLY A 74 4.25 -0.59 -1.14
N ILE A 75 2.99 -0.13 -1.27
CA ILE A 75 2.08 -0.60 -2.33
C ILE A 75 2.73 -0.35 -3.69
N TRP A 76 3.20 0.87 -3.95
CA TRP A 76 3.80 1.20 -5.25
C TRP A 76 5.15 0.52 -5.48
N LEU A 77 6.03 0.51 -4.48
CA LEU A 77 7.37 -0.04 -4.60
C LEU A 77 7.35 -1.55 -4.82
N LEU A 78 6.50 -2.31 -4.12
CA LEU A 78 6.48 -3.77 -4.23
C LEU A 78 5.50 -4.30 -5.29
N GLY A 79 4.82 -3.42 -6.02
CA GLY A 79 3.85 -3.81 -7.04
C GLY A 79 4.41 -4.69 -8.16
N PRO A 80 5.54 -4.34 -8.81
CA PRO A 80 6.08 -5.18 -9.88
C PRO A 80 6.43 -6.59 -9.39
N MET A 81 6.93 -6.70 -8.15
CA MET A 81 7.23 -7.98 -7.51
C MET A 81 5.96 -8.78 -7.21
N ALA A 82 4.94 -8.15 -6.63
CA ALA A 82 3.67 -8.82 -6.37
C ALA A 82 3.02 -9.34 -7.66
N ILE A 83 3.01 -8.53 -8.72
CA ILE A 83 2.44 -8.93 -10.01
C ILE A 83 3.26 -10.03 -10.69
N ALA A 84 4.58 -10.03 -10.52
CA ALA A 84 5.42 -11.16 -10.95
C ALA A 84 5.05 -12.46 -10.20
N ILE A 85 4.75 -12.39 -8.90
CA ILE A 85 4.27 -13.53 -8.09
C ILE A 85 2.87 -13.98 -8.53
N GLU A 86 1.96 -13.04 -8.82
CA GLU A 86 0.62 -13.32 -9.36
C GLU A 86 0.67 -14.14 -10.65
N ALA A 87 1.67 -13.89 -11.50
CA ALA A 87 1.83 -14.55 -12.78
C ALA A 87 2.36 -16.01 -12.69
N LEU A 88 2.87 -16.44 -11.52
CA LEU A 88 3.47 -17.77 -11.37
C LEU A 88 2.52 -18.93 -11.74
N PRO A 89 1.25 -18.98 -11.30
CA PRO A 89 0.33 -20.07 -11.66
C PRO A 89 -0.08 -20.08 -13.14
N THR A 90 0.18 -18.99 -13.87
CA THR A 90 -0.02 -18.91 -15.32
C THR A 90 1.26 -19.18 -16.12
N GLY A 91 2.35 -19.58 -15.46
CA GLY A 91 3.65 -19.84 -16.10
C GLY A 91 4.48 -18.59 -16.37
N GLY A 92 4.24 -17.50 -15.63
CA GLY A 92 5.05 -16.29 -15.70
C GLY A 92 6.51 -16.56 -15.29
N LYS A 93 7.45 -16.03 -16.07
CA LYS A 93 8.90 -16.31 -15.95
C LYS A 93 9.72 -15.11 -15.47
N PHE A 94 9.06 -14.07 -14.96
CA PHE A 94 9.71 -12.83 -14.53
C PHE A 94 10.80 -13.04 -13.46
N LEU A 95 10.64 -14.08 -12.63
CA LEU A 95 11.55 -14.40 -11.53
C LEU A 95 12.55 -15.51 -11.88
N ASP A 96 12.54 -16.02 -13.12
CA ASP A 96 13.51 -17.01 -13.58
C ASP A 96 14.89 -16.34 -13.77
N SER A 97 15.97 -17.09 -13.53
CA SER A 97 17.34 -16.56 -13.60
C SER A 97 17.72 -15.92 -14.94
N GLY A 98 17.08 -16.36 -16.03
CA GLY A 98 17.28 -15.78 -17.37
C GLY A 98 16.63 -14.43 -17.61
N HIS A 99 15.62 -14.05 -16.81
CA HIS A 99 14.83 -12.81 -16.97
C HIS A 99 14.97 -11.84 -15.79
N LEU A 100 15.69 -12.24 -14.73
CA LEU A 100 15.81 -11.46 -13.50
C LEU A 100 16.38 -10.04 -13.75
N GLY A 101 17.35 -9.89 -14.67
CA GLY A 101 17.92 -8.58 -15.00
C GLY A 101 16.90 -7.62 -15.62
N GLU A 102 16.09 -8.12 -16.56
CA GLU A 102 15.01 -7.36 -17.21
C GLU A 102 13.94 -6.97 -16.18
N PHE A 103 13.59 -7.92 -15.30
CA PHE A 103 12.65 -7.67 -14.21
C PHE A 103 13.18 -6.62 -13.21
N MET A 104 14.45 -6.66 -12.84
CA MET A 104 15.07 -5.65 -11.96
C MET A 104 15.08 -4.26 -12.60
N MET A 105 15.34 -4.17 -13.92
CA MET A 105 15.25 -2.90 -14.66
C MET A 105 13.82 -2.35 -14.63
N LEU A 106 12.84 -3.21 -14.87
CA LEU A 106 11.43 -2.85 -14.81
C LEU A 106 11.02 -2.43 -13.39
N TRP A 107 11.50 -3.13 -12.37
CA TRP A 107 11.22 -2.79 -10.97
C TRP A 107 11.83 -1.44 -10.58
N ALA A 108 13.04 -1.12 -11.05
CA ALA A 108 13.70 0.16 -10.82
C ALA A 108 12.94 1.36 -11.42
N MET A 109 12.09 1.13 -12.43
CA MET A 109 11.22 2.14 -13.04
C MET A 109 9.92 2.40 -12.26
N PHE A 110 9.80 1.93 -11.02
CA PHE A 110 8.72 2.35 -10.13
C PHE A 110 8.68 3.91 -10.06
N PRO A 111 7.49 4.54 -10.10
CA PRO A 111 6.13 3.97 -10.05
C PRO A 111 5.52 3.60 -11.42
N VAL A 112 6.18 3.93 -12.54
CA VAL A 112 5.63 3.76 -13.89
C VAL A 112 5.39 2.28 -14.19
N SER A 113 6.32 1.41 -13.82
CA SER A 113 6.17 -0.04 -14.02
C SER A 113 4.98 -0.62 -13.24
N THR A 114 4.79 -0.21 -11.99
CA THR A 114 3.63 -0.62 -11.18
C THR A 114 2.31 -0.22 -11.85
N PHE A 115 2.22 1.00 -12.37
CA PHE A 115 1.02 1.48 -13.08
C PHE A 115 0.71 0.62 -14.30
N ILE A 116 1.72 0.38 -15.15
CA ILE A 116 1.58 -0.42 -16.37
C ILE A 116 1.19 -1.86 -16.01
N MET A 117 1.93 -2.51 -15.12
CA MET A 117 1.66 -3.90 -14.74
C MET A 117 0.30 -4.06 -14.07
N SER A 118 -0.13 -3.11 -13.23
CA SER A 118 -1.45 -3.15 -12.58
C SER A 118 -2.60 -3.03 -13.58
N THR A 119 -2.35 -2.42 -14.74
CA THR A 119 -3.31 -2.39 -15.85
C THR A 119 -3.51 -3.79 -16.42
N TYR A 120 -2.40 -4.53 -16.60
CA TYR A 120 -2.43 -5.89 -17.15
C TYR A 120 -2.96 -6.93 -16.16
N SER A 121 -2.68 -6.78 -14.87
CA SER A 121 -3.23 -7.67 -13.83
C SER A 121 -4.67 -7.33 -13.44
N GLY A 122 -5.20 -6.19 -13.88
CA GLY A 122 -6.55 -5.72 -13.53
C GLY A 122 -6.65 -5.11 -12.13
N SER A 123 -5.54 -4.99 -11.38
CA SER A 123 -5.50 -4.39 -10.05
C SER A 123 -5.47 -2.86 -10.05
N LEU A 124 -5.35 -2.19 -11.22
CA LEU A 124 -5.23 -0.73 -11.34
C LEU A 124 -6.34 0.03 -10.59
N GLY A 125 -7.59 -0.45 -10.66
CA GLY A 125 -8.71 0.15 -9.93
C GLY A 125 -8.48 0.14 -8.42
N GLY A 126 -8.02 -0.99 -7.89
CA GLY A 126 -7.66 -1.13 -6.48
C GLY A 126 -6.48 -0.24 -6.08
N VAL A 127 -5.40 -0.24 -6.87
CA VAL A 127 -4.21 0.61 -6.61
C VAL A 127 -4.59 2.09 -6.60
N GLY A 128 -5.40 2.53 -7.56
CA GLY A 128 -5.90 3.90 -7.66
C GLY A 128 -6.74 4.30 -6.46
N LEU A 129 -7.70 3.46 -6.05
CA LEU A 129 -8.56 3.73 -4.90
C LEU A 129 -7.77 3.75 -3.58
N ALA A 130 -6.86 2.80 -3.38
CA ALA A 130 -5.97 2.76 -2.22
C ALA A 130 -5.06 4.00 -2.17
N THR A 131 -4.57 4.46 -3.32
CA THR A 131 -3.77 5.70 -3.44
C THR A 131 -4.56 6.91 -2.99
N LEU A 132 -5.77 7.11 -3.53
CA LEU A 132 -6.63 8.24 -3.14
C LEU A 132 -6.96 8.20 -1.64
N MET A 133 -7.35 7.03 -1.13
CA MET A 133 -7.68 6.84 0.28
C MET A 133 -6.49 7.17 1.20
N LEU A 134 -5.29 6.67 0.90
CA LEU A 134 -4.10 6.92 1.72
C LEU A 134 -3.62 8.37 1.63
N ILE A 135 -3.77 9.04 0.49
CA ILE A 135 -3.49 10.48 0.36
C ILE A 135 -4.45 11.29 1.25
N VAL A 136 -5.75 11.00 1.20
CA VAL A 136 -6.75 11.66 2.05
C VAL A 136 -6.46 11.39 3.53
N ALA A 137 -6.14 10.14 3.89
CA ALA A 137 -5.74 9.75 5.23
C ALA A 137 -4.49 10.50 5.72
N ALA A 138 -3.50 10.71 4.84
CA ALA A 138 -2.30 11.49 5.14
C ALA A 138 -2.65 12.96 5.41
N ALA A 139 -3.45 13.58 4.54
CA ALA A 139 -3.91 14.95 4.71
C ALA A 139 -4.68 15.13 6.03
N TYR A 140 -5.64 14.24 6.32
CA TYR A 140 -6.41 14.24 7.57
C TYR A 140 -5.50 14.08 8.81
N SER A 141 -4.55 13.14 8.76
CA SER A 141 -3.63 12.89 9.87
C SER A 141 -2.68 14.07 10.12
N ALA A 142 -2.26 14.76 9.06
CA ALA A 142 -1.42 15.96 9.14
C ALA A 142 -2.18 17.15 9.76
N VAL A 143 -3.43 17.38 9.37
CA VAL A 143 -4.30 18.42 9.95
C VAL A 143 -4.54 18.15 11.44
N ARG A 144 -4.90 16.91 11.80
CA ARG A 144 -5.15 16.54 13.21
C ARG A 144 -3.90 16.67 14.09
N SER A 145 -2.72 16.37 13.54
CA SER A 145 -1.45 16.48 14.28
C SER A 145 -1.02 17.93 14.52
N LYS A 146 -1.46 18.88 13.66
CA LYS A 146 -1.20 20.32 13.78
C LYS A 146 -2.14 21.05 14.75
N ALA A 147 -3.08 20.36 15.38
CA ALA A 147 -3.94 20.94 16.41
C ALA A 147 -3.46 20.62 17.85
N PRO A 148 -2.32 21.15 18.34
CA PRO A 148 -2.03 21.17 19.78
C PRO A 148 -2.40 22.54 20.41
N ASN A 149 -3.35 22.50 21.36
CA ASN A 149 -3.56 23.42 22.49
C ASN A 149 -3.41 24.94 22.27
N SER A 150 -4.46 25.61 21.80
CA SER A 150 -4.66 27.04 22.04
C SER A 150 -5.11 27.37 23.49
N ASN A 151 -5.29 26.37 24.36
CA ASN A 151 -5.93 26.54 25.68
C ASN A 151 -4.98 26.38 26.89
N VAL A 152 -3.66 26.45 26.74
CA VAL A 152 -2.70 26.24 27.88
C VAL A 152 -1.90 27.51 28.26
N LYS A 153 -2.35 28.71 27.89
CA LYS A 153 -1.69 29.97 28.31
C LYS A 153 -2.64 31.09 28.73
N ALA A 154 -3.77 30.77 29.38
CA ALA A 154 -4.64 31.79 29.98
C ALA A 154 -4.50 31.94 31.50
N ASP A 155 -3.97 30.94 32.21
CA ASP A 155 -3.89 31.00 33.69
C ASP A 155 -2.50 30.61 34.19
N ALA A 156 -1.61 31.59 34.26
CA ALA A 156 -0.49 31.57 35.19
C ALA A 156 -0.59 32.87 36.01
N PRO A 157 -0.91 32.78 37.32
CA PRO A 157 -0.95 33.94 38.22
C PRO A 157 0.44 34.54 38.47
#